data_AF-A0A3C0G1L9-F1
#
_entry.id   AF-A0A3C0G1L9-F1
#
_cell.length_a   1.000
_cell.length_b   1.000
_cell.length_c   1.000
_cell.angle_alpha   90.00
_cell.angle_beta   90.00
_cell.angle_gamma   90.00
#
_symmetry.space_group_name_H-M   'P 1'
#
loop_
_entity.id
_entity.type
_entity.pdbx_description
1 polymer ?
#
loop_
_entity_poly.entity_id
_entity_poly.type
_entity_poly.pdbx_seq_one_letter_code
_entity_poly.pdbx_strand_id
1 'polypeptide(L)'
;MSKEVHLHIAICLYIKEKYPDIIFTSESSGIRVPMGQARQLKKMRSCSALPDIWIMEPRRSYFGCFLEVKKEGTTIFKKDGDIRADEHLKAQHNILQKLQEKNYFAHFVVGYDSAIAMIDYYLG
;
A
#
# COMPACT_ATOMS: atom_id res chain seq x y z
N MET A 1 15.64 10.98 6.14
CA MET A 1 14.46 10.10 5.89
C MET A 1 14.19 10.11 4.39
N SER A 2 13.89 8.98 3.73
CA SER A 2 13.78 8.93 2.26
C SER A 2 12.54 9.68 1.75
N LYS A 3 12.50 10.07 0.47
CA LYS A 3 11.30 10.71 -0.14
C LYS A 3 10.06 9.82 -0.06
N GLU A 4 10.25 8.51 -0.16
CA GLU A 4 9.20 7.49 -0.08
C GLU A 4 8.60 7.41 1.33
N VAL A 5 9.43 7.44 2.37
CA VAL A 5 8.95 7.46 3.76
C VAL A 5 8.17 8.75 4.05
N HIS A 6 8.59 9.91 3.54
CA HIS A 6 7.82 11.15 3.70
C HIS A 6 6.46 11.08 3.00
N LEU A 7 6.42 10.55 1.78
CA LEU A 7 5.17 10.33 1.04
C LEU A 7 4.22 9.43 1.84
N HIS A 8 4.72 8.31 2.33
CA HIS A 8 3.93 7.37 3.13
C HIS A 8 3.38 8.01 4.40
N ILE A 9 4.22 8.73 5.15
CA ILE A 9 3.80 9.47 6.35
C ILE A 9 2.71 10.50 6.00
N ALA A 10 2.87 11.25 4.91
CA ALA A 10 1.90 12.26 4.48
C ALA A 10 0.53 11.62 4.19
N ILE A 11 0.49 10.46 3.52
CA ILE A 11 -0.75 9.73 3.27
C ILE A 11 -1.40 9.27 4.59
N CYS A 12 -0.61 8.71 5.51
CA CYS A 12 -1.13 8.30 6.82
C CYS A 12 -1.67 9.48 7.66
N LEU A 13 -1.02 10.65 7.59
CA LEU A 13 -1.50 11.87 8.25
C LEU A 13 -2.81 12.34 7.64
N TYR A 14 -2.93 12.33 6.31
CA TYR A 14 -4.15 12.69 5.60
C TYR A 14 -5.35 11.82 6.02
N ILE A 15 -5.17 10.50 6.10
CA ILE A 15 -6.24 9.60 6.56
C ILE A 15 -6.69 9.97 7.98
N LYS A 16 -5.74 10.20 8.89
CA LYS A 16 -6.04 10.57 10.29
C LYS A 16 -6.79 11.90 10.41
N GLU A 17 -6.43 12.89 9.59
CA GLU A 17 -7.02 14.22 9.64
C GLU A 17 -8.43 14.24 9.04
N LYS A 18 -8.60 13.63 7.87
CA LYS A 18 -9.86 13.70 7.12
C LYS A 18 -10.87 12.63 7.53
N TYR A 19 -10.40 11.46 7.97
CA TYR A 19 -11.22 10.31 8.32
C TYR A 19 -10.87 9.79 9.72
N PRO A 20 -11.12 10.57 10.79
CA PRO A 20 -10.63 10.29 12.14
C PRO A 20 -11.18 8.99 12.75
N ASP A 21 -12.35 8.54 12.30
CA ASP A 21 -13.01 7.33 12.81
C ASP A 21 -12.57 6.05 12.09
N ILE A 22 -11.76 6.15 11.03
CA ILE A 22 -11.33 5.01 10.23
C ILE A 22 -10.19 4.26 10.92
N ILE A 23 -10.39 2.96 11.09
CA ILE A 23 -9.36 2.03 11.56
C ILE A 23 -8.47 1.66 10.37
N PHE A 24 -7.19 1.99 10.46
CA PHE A 24 -6.20 1.59 9.48
C PHE A 24 -4.85 1.29 10.14
N THR A 25 -4.04 0.51 9.43
CA THR A 25 -2.62 0.31 9.77
C THR A 25 -1.77 0.51 8.52
N SER A 26 -0.47 0.65 8.71
CA SER A 26 0.47 0.68 7.59
C SER A 26 1.71 -0.13 7.90
N GLU A 27 2.22 -0.80 6.88
CA GLU A 27 3.50 -1.47 6.93
C GLU A 27 4.63 -0.47 7.17
N SER A 28 5.58 -0.86 8.01
CA SER A 28 6.75 -0.03 8.36
C SER A 28 7.86 -0.12 7.32
N SER A 29 7.47 -0.30 6.04
CA SER A 29 8.39 -0.42 4.91
C SER A 29 9.31 0.82 4.87
N GLY A 30 10.62 0.57 4.83
CA GLY A 30 11.63 1.64 4.83
C GLY A 30 12.05 2.19 6.21
N ILE A 31 11.42 1.77 7.33
CA ILE A 31 11.91 2.10 8.68
C ILE A 31 13.07 1.15 9.04
N ARG A 32 14.23 1.73 9.40
CA ARG A 32 15.39 0.94 9.81
C ARG A 32 15.19 0.39 11.22
N VAL A 33 15.04 -0.93 11.33
CA VAL A 33 14.98 -1.64 12.60
C VAL A 33 16.24 -2.49 12.81
N PRO A 34 16.63 -2.81 14.07
CA PRO A 34 17.72 -3.74 14.35
C PRO A 34 17.49 -5.11 13.69
N MET A 35 18.56 -5.77 13.25
CA MET A 35 18.48 -7.05 12.53
C MET A 35 17.68 -8.14 13.26
N GLY A 36 17.78 -8.19 14.59
CA GLY A 36 16.99 -9.12 15.41
C GLY A 36 15.49 -8.88 15.27
N GLN A 37 15.06 -7.61 15.32
CA GLN A 37 13.66 -7.22 15.14
C GLN A 37 13.21 -7.45 13.69
N ALA A 38 14.05 -7.14 12.68
CA ALA A 38 13.73 -7.42 11.28
C ALA A 38 13.44 -8.91 11.03
N ARG A 39 14.24 -9.81 11.63
CA ARG A 39 14.03 -11.26 11.53
C ARG A 39 12.72 -11.68 12.19
N GLN A 40 12.37 -11.10 13.33
CA GLN A 40 11.09 -11.38 13.99
C GLN A 40 9.91 -10.88 13.17
N LEU A 41 9.95 -9.63 12.69
CA LEU A 41 8.90 -9.05 11.85
C LEU A 41 8.67 -9.88 10.58
N LYS A 42 9.74 -10.33 9.91
CA LYS A 42 9.62 -11.18 8.73
C LYS A 42 8.89 -12.51 9.01
N LYS A 43 9.05 -13.08 10.21
CA LYS A 43 8.36 -14.31 10.62
C LYS A 43 6.88 -14.08 10.97
N MET A 44 6.52 -12.86 11.38
CA MET A 44 5.14 -12.51 11.74
C MET A 44 4.25 -12.19 10.53
N ARG A 45 4.85 -12.00 9.35
CA ARG A 45 4.12 -11.70 8.11
C ARG A 45 3.85 -12.96 7.32
N SER A 46 2.71 -12.99 6.62
CA SER A 46 2.39 -14.07 5.69
C SER A 46 3.29 -14.04 4.43
N CYS A 47 3.77 -12.86 4.04
CA CYS A 47 4.70 -12.69 2.92
C CYS A 47 5.53 -11.39 3.05
N SER A 48 6.54 -11.24 2.18
CA SER A 48 7.39 -10.04 2.13
C SER A 48 6.83 -8.91 1.27
N ALA A 49 5.69 -9.11 0.61
CA ALA A 49 5.11 -8.18 -0.37
C ALA A 49 3.69 -7.76 0.04
N LEU A 50 3.45 -7.65 1.35
CA LEU A 50 2.22 -7.09 1.88
C LEU A 50 2.07 -5.63 1.45
N PRO A 51 0.84 -5.16 1.18
CA PRO A 51 0.59 -3.76 0.81
C PRO A 51 1.04 -2.79 1.91
N ASP A 52 1.35 -1.56 1.52
CA ASP A 52 1.81 -0.51 2.43
C ASP A 52 0.73 -0.02 3.40
N ILE A 53 -0.52 0.18 2.96
CA ILE A 53 -1.61 0.76 3.76
C ILE A 53 -2.83 -0.13 3.75
N TRP A 54 -3.38 -0.44 4.93
CA TRP A 54 -4.53 -1.32 5.10
C TRP A 54 -5.63 -0.58 5.84
N ILE A 55 -6.74 -0.35 5.17
CA ILE A 55 -7.93 0.31 5.69
C ILE A 55 -8.99 -0.76 5.98
N MET A 56 -9.34 -0.89 7.25
CA MET A 56 -10.19 -1.96 7.79
C MET A 56 -11.66 -1.53 7.83
N GLU A 57 -12.13 -0.95 6.73
CA GLU A 57 -13.48 -0.39 6.58
C GLU A 57 -14.15 -1.01 5.36
N PRO A 58 -15.20 -1.84 5.51
CA PRO A 58 -15.97 -2.33 4.38
C PRO A 58 -16.73 -1.19 3.69
N ARG A 59 -16.50 -0.99 2.38
CA ARG A 59 -17.15 0.09 1.62
C ARG A 59 -17.21 -0.22 0.14
N ARG A 60 -18.19 0.35 -0.56
CA ARG A 60 -18.41 0.19 -2.02
C ARG A 60 -18.43 -1.28 -2.47
N SER A 61 -19.06 -2.14 -1.67
CA SER A 61 -19.12 -3.59 -1.89
C SER A 61 -17.78 -4.33 -1.76
N TYR A 62 -16.72 -3.69 -1.28
CA TYR A 62 -15.44 -4.33 -0.92
C TYR A 62 -15.32 -4.54 0.58
N PHE A 63 -14.57 -5.56 1.00
CA PHE A 63 -14.39 -5.90 2.42
C PHE A 63 -13.33 -5.05 3.15
N GLY A 64 -12.59 -4.21 2.42
CA GLY A 64 -11.54 -3.35 2.92
C GLY A 64 -10.69 -2.80 1.79
N CYS A 65 -9.79 -1.86 2.10
CA CYS A 65 -8.91 -1.21 1.12
C CYS A 65 -7.43 -1.45 1.45
N PHE A 66 -6.65 -1.76 0.43
CA PHE A 66 -5.23 -2.08 0.51
C PHE A 66 -4.45 -1.34 -0.56
N LEU A 67 -3.53 -0.46 -0.17
CA LEU A 67 -2.79 0.36 -1.11
C LEU A 67 -1.30 0.07 -1.01
N GLU A 68 -0.67 -0.09 -2.17
CA GLU A 68 0.78 -0.19 -2.33
C GLU A 68 1.30 1.11 -2.92
N VAL A 69 2.14 1.83 -2.16
CA VAL A 69 2.54 3.20 -2.46
C VAL A 69 3.84 3.20 -3.26
N LYS A 70 3.86 3.96 -4.35
CA LYS A 70 5.06 4.23 -5.14
C LYS A 70 5.32 5.72 -5.23
N LYS A 71 6.61 6.07 -5.23
CA LYS A 71 7.04 7.46 -5.42
C LYS A 71 6.60 8.00 -6.78
N GLU A 72 6.47 9.32 -6.85
CA GLU A 72 6.17 10.03 -8.09
C GLU A 72 7.11 9.62 -9.24
N GLY A 73 6.55 9.50 -10.45
CA GLY A 73 7.29 9.04 -11.64
C GLY A 73 7.67 7.56 -11.65
N THR A 74 7.17 6.74 -10.72
CA THR A 74 7.38 5.29 -10.78
C THR A 74 6.53 4.66 -11.89
N THR A 75 7.21 4.03 -12.85
CA THR A 75 6.58 3.25 -13.91
C THR A 75 6.36 1.80 -13.44
N ILE A 76 5.09 1.43 -13.21
CA ILE A 76 4.69 0.09 -12.74
C ILE A 76 4.54 -0.86 -13.94
N PHE A 77 3.82 -0.41 -14.96
CA PHE A 77 3.58 -1.13 -16.20
C PHE A 77 4.46 -0.57 -17.31
N LYS A 78 4.99 -1.46 -18.13
CA LYS A 78 5.60 -1.12 -19.41
C LYS A 78 4.51 -0.58 -20.36
N LYS A 79 4.95 0.00 -21.48
CA LYS A 79 4.05 0.57 -22.49
C LYS A 79 3.11 -0.46 -23.13
N ASP A 80 3.46 -1.74 -23.06
CA ASP A 80 2.69 -2.89 -23.55
C ASP A 80 1.66 -3.41 -22.52
N GLY A 81 1.59 -2.81 -21.32
CA GLY A 81 0.69 -3.21 -20.25
C GLY A 81 1.27 -4.28 -19.31
N ASP A 82 2.42 -4.86 -19.64
CA ASP A 82 3.08 -5.84 -18.78
C ASP A 82 3.75 -5.17 -17.58
N ILE A 83 3.77 -5.85 -16.43
CA ILE A 83 4.55 -5.40 -15.29
C ILE A 83 6.03 -5.43 -15.62
N ARG A 84 6.75 -4.41 -15.14
CA ARG A 84 8.20 -4.32 -15.30
C ARG A 84 8.87 -5.60 -14.77
N ALA A 85 9.99 -6.00 -15.37
CA ALA A 85 10.76 -7.18 -14.96
C ALA A 85 11.53 -6.97 -13.65
N ASP A 86 10.85 -6.47 -12.62
CA ASP A 86 11.33 -6.31 -11.26
C ASP A 86 10.59 -7.35 -10.40
N GLU A 87 11.35 -8.26 -9.80
CA GLU A 87 10.78 -9.36 -9.00
C GLU A 87 9.95 -8.87 -7.82
N HIS A 88 10.34 -7.73 -7.23
CA HIS A 88 9.63 -7.15 -6.11
C HIS A 88 8.29 -6.55 -6.55
N LEU A 89 8.26 -5.79 -7.64
CA LEU A 89 7.00 -5.27 -8.21
C LEU A 89 6.04 -6.39 -8.62
N LYS A 90 6.55 -7.47 -9.21
CA LYS A 90 5.75 -8.66 -9.54
C LYS A 90 5.17 -9.31 -8.29
N ALA A 91 5.97 -9.48 -7.24
CA ALA A 91 5.49 -10.05 -5.97
C ALA A 91 4.39 -9.21 -5.35
N GLN A 92 4.53 -7.87 -5.35
CA GLN A 92 3.51 -6.95 -4.85
C GLN A 92 2.23 -7.03 -5.67
N HIS A 93 2.34 -7.01 -7.00
CA HIS A 93 1.18 -7.16 -7.87
C HIS A 93 0.43 -8.47 -7.63
N ASN A 94 1.15 -9.59 -7.48
CA ASN A 94 0.53 -10.88 -7.21
C ASN A 94 -0.27 -10.88 -5.90
N ILE A 95 0.18 -10.16 -4.87
CA ILE A 95 -0.57 -10.01 -3.61
C ILE A 95 -1.81 -9.13 -3.82
N LEU A 96 -1.69 -8.02 -4.54
CA LEU A 96 -2.84 -7.17 -4.87
C LEU A 96 -3.91 -7.93 -5.68
N GLN A 97 -3.51 -8.72 -6.68
CA GLN A 97 -4.43 -9.56 -7.45
C GLN A 97 -5.17 -10.56 -6.54
N LYS A 98 -4.46 -11.25 -5.64
CA LYS A 98 -5.09 -12.17 -4.67
C LYS A 98 -6.07 -11.48 -3.72
N LEU A 99 -5.83 -10.22 -3.38
CA LEU A 99 -6.74 -9.41 -2.57
C LEU A 99 -7.97 -9.01 -3.38
N GLN A 100 -7.80 -8.60 -4.63
CA GLN A 100 -8.91 -8.29 -5.56
C GLN A 100 -9.81 -9.52 -5.80
N GLU A 101 -9.22 -10.70 -6.02
CA GLU A 101 -9.94 -11.98 -6.14
C GLU A 101 -10.79 -12.31 -4.90
N LYS A 102 -10.39 -11.79 -3.73
CA LYS A 102 -11.10 -11.92 -2.45
C LYS A 102 -12.06 -10.76 -2.18
N ASN A 103 -12.31 -9.91 -3.18
CA ASN A 103 -13.20 -8.75 -3.11
C ASN A 103 -12.73 -7.65 -2.12
N TYR A 104 -11.42 -7.45 -2.04
CA TYR A 104 -10.83 -6.26 -1.42
C TYR A 104 -10.46 -5.22 -2.48
N PHE A 105 -10.57 -3.94 -2.13
CA PHE A 105 -10.12 -2.85 -2.98
C PHE A 105 -8.61 -2.72 -2.86
N ALA A 106 -7.86 -3.33 -3.79
CA ALA A 106 -6.41 -3.45 -3.66
C ALA A 106 -5.68 -2.91 -4.89
N HIS A 107 -4.92 -1.81 -4.75
CA HIS A 107 -4.31 -1.12 -5.90
C HIS A 107 -2.93 -0.55 -5.59
N PHE A 108 -2.11 -0.42 -6.64
CA PHE A 108 -0.96 0.47 -6.59
C PHE A 108 -1.43 1.92 -6.67
N VAL A 109 -0.75 2.81 -5.95
CA VAL A 109 -0.91 4.26 -6.05
C VAL A 109 0.44 4.91 -6.28
N VAL A 110 0.52 5.89 -7.18
CA VAL A 110 1.78 6.56 -7.57
C VAL A 110 1.70 8.02 -7.20
N GLY A 111 2.52 8.44 -6.25
CA GLY A 111 2.52 9.82 -5.76
C GLY A 111 1.40 10.09 -4.75
N TYR A 112 1.42 11.31 -4.20
CA TYR A 112 0.52 11.72 -3.12
C TYR A 112 -0.89 11.94 -3.63
N ASP A 113 -1.04 12.68 -4.73
CA ASP A 113 -2.35 13.05 -5.27
C ASP A 113 -3.16 11.83 -5.71
N SER A 114 -2.51 10.85 -6.34
CA SER A 114 -3.15 9.58 -6.70
C SER A 114 -3.60 8.79 -5.47
N ALA A 115 -2.76 8.76 -4.42
CA ALA A 115 -3.08 8.04 -3.19
C ALA A 115 -4.29 8.64 -2.49
N ILE A 116 -4.31 9.97 -2.28
CA ILE A 116 -5.45 10.62 -1.62
C ILE A 116 -6.73 10.53 -2.46
N ALA A 117 -6.63 10.61 -3.80
CA ALA A 117 -7.79 10.46 -4.68
C ALA A 117 -8.40 9.05 -4.59
N MET A 118 -7.58 8.01 -4.47
CA MET A 118 -8.07 6.64 -4.27
C MET A 118 -8.66 6.41 -2.88
N ILE A 119 -8.05 7.00 -1.85
CA ILE A 119 -8.58 6.97 -0.48
C ILE A 119 -9.93 7.68 -0.43
N ASP A 120 -10.03 8.87 -1.01
CA ASP A 120 -11.27 9.65 -1.08
C ASP A 120 -12.34 8.97 -1.90
N TYR A 121 -11.96 8.37 -3.03
CA TYR A 121 -12.88 7.54 -3.78
C TYR A 121 -13.42 6.43 -2.89
N TYR A 122 -12.56 5.68 -2.21
CA TYR A 122 -12.98 4.54 -1.39
C TYR A 122 -13.85 4.93 -0.19
N LEU A 123 -13.43 5.96 0.56
CA LEU A 123 -14.01 6.40 1.84
C LEU A 123 -15.09 7.50 1.70
N GLY A 124 -15.25 8.11 0.53
CA GLY A 124 -16.40 8.96 0.19
C GLY A 124 -17.63 8.12 -0.07
#